data_AF-A0AAE0AM68-F1
#
_entry.id   AF-A0AAE0AM68-F1
#
_cell.length_a   1.000
_cell.length_b   1.000
_cell.length_c   1.000
_cell.angle_alpha   90.00
_cell.angle_beta   90.00
_cell.angle_gamma   90.00
#
_symmetry.space_group_name_H-M   'P 1'
#
loop_
_entity.id
_entity.type
_entity.pdbx_description
1 polymer ?
#
loop_
_entity_poly.entity_id
_entity_poly.type
_entity_poly.pdbx_seq_one_letter_code
_entity_poly.pdbx_strand_id
1 'polypeptide(L)'
;MIRSALVYKTVFPRLKHKDSHYKNVPTEDDWVLAKEISDKLDVFYQATEEFSGTKYPTANNYLPTVCDIRDAINEWSISTFEQIKLMASYMAHKFDSY
;
A
#
# COMPACT_ATOMS: atom_id res chain seq x y z
N MET A 1 -8.24 -4.44 -0.22
CA MET A 1 -7.91 -5.88 -0.33
C MET A 1 -6.90 -6.31 0.73
N ILE A 2 -5.68 -5.74 0.79
CA ILE A 2 -4.66 -6.12 1.80
C ILE A 2 -5.16 -5.84 3.22
N ARG A 3 -5.67 -4.62 3.48
CA ARG A 3 -6.27 -4.25 4.77
C ARG A 3 -7.35 -5.25 5.24
N SER A 4 -8.19 -5.72 4.32
CA SER A 4 -9.22 -6.72 4.60
C SER A 4 -8.60 -8.09 4.94
N ALA A 5 -7.57 -8.52 4.20
CA ALA A 5 -6.86 -9.77 4.46
C ALA A 5 -6.18 -9.77 5.84
N LEU A 6 -5.62 -8.63 6.27
CA LEU A 6 -5.00 -8.47 7.60
C LEU A 6 -5.97 -8.78 8.75
N VAL A 7 -7.26 -8.42 8.62
CA VAL A 7 -8.30 -8.74 9.61
C VAL A 7 -8.46 -10.26 9.79
N TYR A 8 -8.24 -11.04 8.74
CA TYR A 8 -8.40 -12.49 8.73
C TYR A 8 -7.09 -13.24 8.99
N LYS A 9 -6.00 -12.58 9.40
CA LYS A 9 -4.69 -13.21 9.64
C LYS A 9 -4.77 -14.55 10.39
N THR A 10 -5.55 -14.61 11.46
CA THR A 10 -5.70 -15.82 12.31
C THR A 10 -6.54 -16.93 11.67
N VAL A 11 -7.27 -16.63 10.60
CA VAL A 11 -8.12 -17.57 9.87
C VAL A 11 -7.33 -18.32 8.79
N PHE A 12 -6.30 -17.72 8.20
CA PHE A 12 -5.49 -18.35 7.15
C PHE A 12 -4.85 -19.68 7.59
N PRO A 13 -4.28 -19.83 8.81
CA PRO A 13 -3.80 -21.14 9.27
C PRO A 13 -4.91 -22.20 9.33
N ARG A 14 -6.13 -21.80 9.69
CA ARG A 14 -7.29 -22.71 9.74
C ARG A 14 -7.74 -23.14 8.34
N LEU A 15 -7.56 -22.28 7.34
CA LEU A 15 -7.90 -22.59 5.95
C LEU A 15 -7.10 -23.79 5.43
N LYS A 16 -5.83 -23.94 5.85
CA LYS A 16 -4.97 -25.09 5.51
C LYS A 16 -5.58 -26.44 5.91
N HIS A 17 -6.36 -26.47 6.99
CA HIS A 17 -7.04 -27.69 7.43
C HIS A 17 -8.33 -27.97 6.67
N LYS A 18 -8.93 -26.96 6.04
CA LYS A 18 -10.21 -27.07 5.32
C LYS A 18 -10.03 -27.26 3.81
N ASP A 19 -8.94 -26.75 3.26
CA ASP A 19 -8.65 -26.79 1.83
C ASP A 19 -7.29 -27.46 1.58
N SER A 20 -7.31 -28.67 1.01
CA SER A 20 -6.11 -29.45 0.70
C SER A 20 -5.25 -28.82 -0.40
N HIS A 21 -5.81 -27.90 -1.19
CA HIS A 21 -5.06 -27.16 -2.22
C HIS A 21 -4.36 -25.92 -1.64
N TYR A 22 -4.72 -25.48 -0.43
CA TYR A 22 -4.11 -24.33 0.22
C TYR A 22 -2.78 -24.70 0.91
N LYS A 23 -1.70 -24.72 0.13
CA LYS A 23 -0.37 -25.18 0.59
C LYS A 23 0.49 -24.08 1.24
N ASN A 24 0.33 -22.84 0.80
CA ASN A 24 1.20 -21.73 1.19
C ASN A 24 0.48 -20.80 2.15
N VAL A 25 0.68 -21.03 3.44
CA VAL A 25 0.17 -20.15 4.50
C VAL A 25 1.15 -18.98 4.66
N PRO A 26 0.68 -17.71 4.65
CA PRO A 26 1.53 -16.57 4.94
C PRO A 26 2.22 -16.73 6.29
N THR A 27 3.51 -16.42 6.30
CA THR A 27 4.36 -16.39 7.48
C THR A 27 4.12 -15.11 8.29
N GLU A 28 4.68 -15.05 9.51
CA GLU A 28 4.61 -13.83 10.30
C GLU A 28 5.29 -12.64 9.61
N ASP A 29 6.42 -12.87 8.93
CA ASP A 29 7.11 -11.83 8.17
C ASP A 29 6.26 -11.34 6.99
N ASP A 30 5.52 -12.23 6.30
CA ASP A 30 4.58 -11.84 5.26
C ASP A 30 3.48 -10.92 5.81
N TRP A 31 3.00 -11.20 7.03
CA TRP A 31 1.99 -10.35 7.69
C TRP A 31 2.54 -8.99 8.11
N VAL A 32 3.78 -8.94 8.60
CA VAL A 32 4.48 -7.69 8.92
C VAL A 32 4.63 -6.86 7.65
N LEU A 33 5.15 -7.45 6.57
CA LEU A 33 5.31 -6.79 5.29
C LEU A 33 3.96 -6.32 4.71
N ALA A 34 2.92 -7.16 4.78
CA ALA A 34 1.59 -6.80 4.29
C ALA A 34 0.99 -5.62 5.05
N LYS A 35 1.24 -5.53 6.36
CA LYS A 35 0.84 -4.38 7.17
C LYS A 35 1.56 -3.12 6.74
N GLU A 36 2.89 -3.17 6.62
CA GLU A 36 3.71 -2.03 6.18
C GLU A 36 3.29 -1.52 4.78
N ILE A 37 3.04 -2.44 3.84
CA ILE A 37 2.52 -2.08 2.52
C ILE A 37 1.13 -1.45 2.64
N SER A 38 0.23 -2.03 3.44
CA SER A 38 -1.12 -1.49 3.63
C SER A 38 -1.10 -0.07 4.21
N ASP A 39 -0.23 0.19 5.18
CA ASP A 39 -0.13 1.50 5.84
C ASP A 39 0.43 2.55 4.87
N LYS A 40 1.43 2.20 4.05
CA LYS A 40 1.98 3.10 3.02
C LYS A 40 0.97 3.41 1.91
N LEU A 41 0.21 2.40 1.47
CA LEU A 41 -0.83 2.59 0.45
C LEU A 41 -1.98 3.49 0.92
N ASP A 42 -2.14 3.72 2.23
CA ASP A 42 -3.17 4.60 2.77
C ASP A 42 -3.01 6.05 2.29
N VAL A 43 -1.77 6.51 2.03
CA VAL A 43 -1.48 7.84 1.45
C VAL A 43 -2.24 8.04 0.13
N PHE A 44 -2.22 7.05 -0.75
CA PHE A 44 -2.94 7.12 -2.03
C PHE A 44 -4.46 7.02 -1.85
N TYR A 45 -4.91 6.26 -0.86
CA TYR A 45 -6.33 6.16 -0.55
C TYR A 45 -6.90 7.51 -0.11
N GLN A 46 -6.22 8.17 0.83
CA GLN A 46 -6.60 9.50 1.32
C GLN A 46 -6.58 10.54 0.18
N ALA A 47 -5.54 10.56 -0.64
CA ALA A 47 -5.49 11.43 -1.81
C ALA A 47 -6.63 11.16 -2.80
N THR A 48 -6.97 9.89 -3.02
CA THR A 48 -8.09 9.51 -3.90
C THR A 48 -9.42 9.98 -3.31
N GLU A 49 -9.66 9.79 -2.01
CA GLU A 49 -10.87 10.29 -1.35
C GLU A 49 -10.99 11.81 -1.51
N GLU A 50 -9.90 12.55 -1.24
CA GLU A 50 -9.86 14.01 -1.37
C GLU A 50 -10.17 14.47 -2.80
N PHE A 51 -9.53 13.86 -3.80
CA PHE A 51 -9.76 14.20 -5.21
C PHE A 51 -11.13 13.74 -5.71
N SER A 52 -11.69 12.65 -5.18
CA SER A 52 -13.00 12.14 -5.59
C SER A 52 -14.17 12.95 -5.01
N GLY A 53 -13.95 13.70 -3.92
CA GLY A 53 -14.95 14.55 -3.30
C GLY A 53 -15.39 15.76 -4.14
N THR A 54 -14.62 16.09 -5.19
CA THR A 54 -14.92 17.20 -6.11
C THR A 54 -14.63 16.81 -7.55
N LYS A 55 -15.49 17.25 -8.49
CA LYS A 55 -15.20 17.10 -9.93
C LYS A 55 -14.10 18.05 -10.42
N TYR A 56 -13.80 19.08 -9.64
CA TYR A 56 -12.89 20.17 -10.02
C TYR A 56 -12.05 20.59 -8.81
N PRO A 57 -11.02 19.80 -8.44
CA PRO A 57 -10.07 20.24 -7.44
C PRO A 57 -9.35 21.49 -7.95
N THR A 58 -9.25 22.52 -7.10
CA THR A 58 -8.44 23.71 -7.42
C THR A 58 -6.96 23.37 -7.25
N ALA A 59 -6.09 24.06 -7.97
CA ALA A 59 -4.64 23.83 -7.89
C ALA A 59 -4.11 23.93 -6.45
N ASN A 60 -4.69 24.83 -5.64
CA ASN A 60 -4.32 25.02 -4.23
C ASN A 60 -4.60 23.79 -3.35
N ASN A 61 -5.57 22.95 -3.73
CA ASN A 61 -5.88 21.71 -3.01
C ASN A 61 -5.18 20.51 -3.66
N TYR A 62 -5.01 20.52 -4.98
CA TYR A 62 -4.41 19.42 -5.71
C TYR A 62 -2.89 19.33 -5.51
N LEU A 63 -2.19 20.47 -5.63
CA LEU A 63 -0.73 20.49 -5.63
C LEU A 63 -0.11 20.00 -4.31
N PRO A 64 -0.59 20.40 -3.11
CA PRO A 64 -0.05 19.89 -1.86
C PRO A 64 -0.15 18.37 -1.75
N THR A 65 -1.33 17.80 -2.02
CA THR A 65 -1.56 16.34 -1.96
C THR A 65 -0.66 15.58 -2.93
N VAL A 66 -0.40 16.13 -4.12
CA VAL A 66 0.55 15.53 -5.09
C VAL A 66 1.99 15.58 -4.58
N CYS A 67 2.40 16.69 -3.94
CA CYS A 67 3.71 16.77 -3.29
C CYS A 67 3.84 15.78 -2.13
N ASP A 68 2.81 15.63 -1.29
CA ASP A 68 2.81 14.69 -0.17
C ASP A 68 2.98 13.23 -0.66
N ILE A 69 2.32 12.87 -1.77
CA ILE A 69 2.52 11.57 -2.41
C ILE A 69 3.99 11.40 -2.85
N ARG A 70 4.58 12.42 -3.47
CA ARG A 70 5.98 12.37 -3.93
C ARG A 70 6.92 12.16 -2.75
N ASP A 71 6.74 12.93 -1.69
CA ASP A 71 7.57 12.88 -0.50
C ASP A 71 7.44 11.52 0.19
N ALA A 72 6.22 11.00 0.31
CA ALA A 72 5.99 9.65 0.83
C ALA A 72 6.74 8.59 0.01
N ILE A 73 6.65 8.62 -1.33
CA ILE A 73 7.39 7.68 -2.20
C ILE A 73 8.90 7.78 -1.95
N ASN A 74 9.44 9.00 -1.84
CA ASN A 74 10.86 9.23 -1.56
C ASN A 74 11.27 8.64 -0.20
N GLU A 75 10.47 8.84 0.85
CA GLU A 75 10.73 8.25 2.17
C GLU A 75 10.72 6.72 2.14
N TRP A 76 9.89 6.11 1.29
CA TRP A 76 9.81 4.66 1.20
C TRP A 76 11.05 4.05 0.52
N SER A 77 11.78 4.82 -0.28
CA SER A 77 13.02 4.39 -0.94
C SER A 77 14.15 4.03 0.04
N ILE A 78 14.08 4.56 1.27
CA ILE A 78 15.04 4.26 2.35
C ILE A 78 14.52 3.22 3.35
N SER A 79 13.40 2.55 3.06
CA SER A 79 12.82 1.53 3.93
C SER A 79 13.80 0.38 4.21
N THR A 80 13.69 -0.23 5.38
CA THR A 80 14.42 -1.46 5.72
C THR A 80 13.93 -2.67 4.94
N PHE A 81 12.68 -2.65 4.44
CA PHE A 81 12.12 -3.72 3.63
C PHE A 81 12.46 -3.53 2.16
N GLU A 82 13.18 -4.49 1.58
CA GLU A 82 13.59 -4.45 0.17
C GLU A 82 12.39 -4.39 -0.78
N GLN A 83 11.31 -5.10 -0.46
CA GLN A 83 10.07 -5.10 -1.23
C GLN A 83 9.43 -3.69 -1.28
N ILE A 84 9.53 -2.93 -0.19
CA ILE A 84 9.01 -1.56 -0.12
C ILE A 84 9.91 -0.62 -0.93
N LYS A 85 11.23 -0.78 -0.88
CA LYS A 85 12.15 -0.01 -1.72
C LYS A 85 11.88 -0.22 -3.20
N LEU A 86 11.70 -1.48 -3.62
CA LEU A 86 11.33 -1.82 -4.99
C LEU A 86 10.00 -1.19 -5.37
N MET A 87 8.98 -1.32 -4.51
CA MET A 87 7.68 -0.67 -4.72
C MET A 87 7.83 0.85 -4.90
N ALA A 88 8.59 1.51 -4.03
CA ALA A 88 8.85 2.94 -4.10
C ALA A 88 9.54 3.34 -5.41
N SER A 89 10.54 2.58 -5.86
CA SER A 89 11.24 2.82 -7.12
C SER A 89 10.30 2.76 -8.32
N TYR A 90 9.47 1.72 -8.42
CA TYR A 90 8.50 1.60 -9.51
C TYR A 90 7.42 2.68 -9.45
N MET A 91 6.97 3.05 -8.26
CA MET A 91 5.99 4.13 -8.08
C MET A 91 6.58 5.50 -8.41
N ALA A 92 7.83 5.78 -8.04
CA ALA A 92 8.53 7.01 -8.39
C ALA A 92 8.64 7.16 -9.91
N HIS A 93 9.12 6.12 -10.58
CA HIS A 93 9.22 6.10 -12.04
C HIS A 93 7.85 6.33 -12.71
N LYS A 94 6.79 5.72 -12.19
CA LYS A 94 5.44 5.92 -12.71
C LYS A 94 4.93 7.33 -12.44
N PHE A 95 5.19 7.88 -11.26
CA PHE A 95 4.83 9.25 -10.93
C PHE A 95 5.53 10.24 -11.87
N ASP A 96 6.83 10.08 -12.14
CA ASP A 96 7.61 10.95 -13.04
C ASP A 96 7.10 10.94 -14.49
N SER A 97 6.38 9.89 -14.89
CA SER A 97 5.86 9.74 -16.25
C SER A 97 4.55 10.49 -16.52
N TYR A 98 3.89 11.01 -15.47
CA TYR A 98 2.64 11.76 -15.54
C TYR A 98 2.89 13.26 -15.41
#